data_AF-A0A5K7Z2M0-F1
#
_entry.id   AF-A0A5K7Z2M0-F1
#
_cell.length_a   1.000
_cell.length_b   1.000
_cell.length_c   1.000
_cell.angle_alpha   90.00
_cell.angle_beta   90.00
_cell.angle_gamma   90.00
#
_symmetry.space_group_name_H-M   'P 1'
#
loop_
_entity.id
_entity.type
_entity.pdbx_description
1 polymer ?
#
loop_
_entity_poly.entity_id
_entity_poly.type
_entity_poly.pdbx_seq_one_letter_code
_entity_poly.pdbx_strand_id
1 'polypeptide(L)'
;MKELGKLFDRIIQRVNINLRELEFDAHPLINKLVPKDQMTKFYAFYGITPHHPLNLVFKHANLSGSYFLGKVRVTNSLLYKSDIRGDELKKNGDLFQYQDFNIPVDRDEEIDIEDCFLIKTLVHNYSHDPETLETFFIQNSVSTHYANIHGSPTDGSFLGPFSTVDLTTVQDCVIGAFSYVQAGEVSHLNVEPGTVWVRKQDDFNFMYRYPLGDLNNYIYFAAGSPPQGVFMDFVEDRKEAFQRVFSVVNIDSPVNIPSSTSLDRFAVIKPKTKIGENVLVAQRAFLQNSTLGKGANAQENCYIINSHLQGNNVTAHGAKIIEADMGTNVFVGFNSFLRGRPDARLSIGKDSIVMPHTIIDVRRSLSVPAGHLVWGLVRNQEELTANSMSLSEFAKIKSRFCKGSMLFEGSGNSFVTAFQERIHHILEANGAFYDGKSKRGHAQRNQNISFNTIQPYPEGDKEGMYPTIIIQP
;
A
#
# COMPACT_ATOMS: atom_id res chain seq x y z
N MET A 1 15.77 -10.87 25.73
CA MET A 1 14.56 -10.15 25.20
C MET A 1 13.74 -9.33 26.25
N LYS A 2 14.33 -8.81 27.33
CA LYS A 2 13.56 -8.09 28.38
C LYS A 2 13.06 -6.73 27.90
N GLU A 3 13.93 -5.95 27.27
CA GLU A 3 13.60 -4.59 26.79
C GLU A 3 12.59 -4.62 25.64
N LEU A 4 12.68 -5.62 24.75
CA LEU A 4 11.68 -5.84 23.71
C LEU A 4 10.26 -6.03 24.29
N GLY A 5 10.15 -6.79 25.38
CA GLY A 5 8.89 -7.00 26.09
C GLY A 5 8.33 -5.72 26.70
N LYS A 6 9.17 -4.96 27.40
CA LYS A 6 8.77 -3.66 27.99
C LYS A 6 8.31 -2.66 26.92
N LEU A 7 9.01 -2.63 25.78
CA LEU A 7 8.66 -1.75 24.68
C LEU A 7 7.29 -2.11 24.10
N PHE A 8 7.04 -3.40 23.87
CA PHE A 8 5.72 -3.88 23.46
C PHE A 8 4.63 -3.44 24.44
N ASP A 9 4.81 -3.69 25.75
CA ASP A 9 3.82 -3.35 26.77
C ASP A 9 3.53 -1.83 26.79
N ARG A 10 4.58 -1.00 26.67
CA ARG A 10 4.47 0.47 26.59
C ARG A 10 3.64 0.91 25.38
N ILE A 11 3.94 0.37 24.19
CA ILE A 11 3.23 0.73 22.96
C ILE A 11 1.74 0.40 23.09
N ILE A 12 1.43 -0.82 23.57
CA ILE A 12 0.04 -1.26 23.72
C ILE A 12 -0.70 -0.37 24.71
N GLN A 13 -0.05 0.00 25.82
CA GLN A 13 -0.64 0.93 26.77
C GLN A 13 -0.95 2.29 26.14
N ARG A 14 -0.03 2.89 25.38
CA ARG A 14 -0.26 4.19 24.74
C ARG A 14 -1.38 4.14 23.71
N VAL A 15 -1.42 3.10 22.88
CA VAL A 15 -2.46 2.89 21.87
C VAL A 15 -3.84 2.74 22.54
N ASN A 16 -3.95 1.90 23.57
CA ASN A 16 -5.21 1.69 24.28
C ASN A 16 -5.69 2.95 25.05
N ILE A 17 -4.77 3.79 25.53
CA ILE A 17 -5.16 5.08 26.13
C ILE A 17 -5.81 5.98 25.09
N ASN A 18 -5.28 6.06 23.88
CA ASN A 18 -5.88 6.86 22.80
C ASN A 18 -7.24 6.30 22.38
N LEU A 19 -7.34 4.97 22.21
CA LEU A 19 -8.56 4.29 21.78
C LEU A 19 -9.62 4.09 22.88
N ARG A 20 -9.42 4.67 24.07
CA ARG A 20 -10.31 4.48 25.25
C ARG A 20 -11.76 4.88 24.99
N GLU A 21 -11.98 5.92 24.18
CA GLU A 21 -13.32 6.46 23.89
C GLU A 21 -14.11 5.56 22.93
N LEU A 22 -13.40 4.72 22.16
CA LEU A 22 -13.98 3.69 21.33
C LEU A 22 -14.17 2.36 22.07
N GLU A 23 -13.84 2.30 23.37
CA GLU A 23 -13.85 1.09 24.19
C GLU A 23 -13.09 -0.09 23.55
N PHE A 24 -12.03 0.23 22.79
CA PHE A 24 -11.27 -0.73 22.02
C PHE A 24 -9.97 -1.13 22.73
N ASP A 25 -9.79 -2.43 22.96
CA ASP A 25 -8.54 -3.00 23.46
C ASP A 25 -7.78 -3.68 22.31
N ALA A 26 -6.64 -3.12 21.93
CA ALA A 26 -5.79 -3.67 20.89
C ALA A 26 -5.04 -4.93 21.35
N HIS A 27 -4.83 -5.11 22.66
CA HIS A 27 -3.96 -6.16 23.21
C HIS A 27 -4.36 -7.59 22.78
N PRO A 28 -5.63 -8.02 22.84
CA PRO A 28 -6.02 -9.38 22.45
C PRO A 28 -5.81 -9.70 20.96
N LEU A 29 -5.78 -8.68 20.11
CA LEU A 29 -5.60 -8.80 18.66
C LEU A 29 -4.12 -8.91 18.27
N ILE A 30 -3.22 -8.37 19.09
CA ILE A 30 -1.81 -8.19 18.74
C ILE A 30 -0.88 -9.04 19.60
N ASN A 31 -1.34 -9.41 20.80
CA ASN A 31 -0.63 -10.36 21.64
C ASN A 31 -0.46 -11.68 20.88
N LYS A 32 0.80 -12.09 20.66
CA LYS A 32 1.21 -13.27 19.87
C LYS A 32 0.99 -13.18 18.36
N LEU A 33 0.57 -12.02 17.83
CA LEU A 33 0.45 -11.83 16.38
C LEU A 33 1.81 -11.93 15.68
N VAL A 34 2.87 -11.48 16.35
CA VAL A 34 4.27 -11.79 16.01
C VAL A 34 4.94 -12.43 17.23
N PRO A 35 5.38 -13.70 17.14
CA PRO A 35 6.15 -14.32 18.21
C PRO A 35 7.43 -13.54 18.50
N LYS A 36 7.77 -13.31 19.78
CA LYS A 36 8.94 -12.50 20.17
C LYS A 36 10.25 -13.06 19.60
N ASP A 37 10.38 -14.37 19.53
CA ASP A 37 11.53 -15.06 18.93
C ASP A 37 11.66 -14.80 17.42
N GLN A 38 10.57 -14.48 16.72
CA GLN A 38 10.63 -14.07 15.32
C GLN A 38 11.19 -12.65 15.17
N MET A 39 11.03 -11.78 16.18
CA MET A 39 11.56 -10.41 16.18
C MET A 39 13.05 -10.33 16.53
N THR A 40 13.75 -11.46 16.64
CA THR A 40 15.20 -11.50 16.84
C THR A 40 15.94 -12.14 15.66
N LYS A 41 15.22 -12.70 14.68
CA LYS A 41 15.77 -13.54 13.60
C LYS A 41 16.14 -12.79 12.31
N PHE A 42 15.82 -11.50 12.21
CA PHE A 42 15.94 -10.79 10.94
C PHE A 42 16.80 -9.53 11.07
N TYR A 43 17.57 -9.26 10.01
CA TYR A 43 18.21 -7.96 9.82
C TYR A 43 17.19 -6.94 9.34
N ALA A 44 17.55 -5.67 9.45
CA ALA A 44 16.87 -4.56 8.80
C ALA A 44 17.71 -4.08 7.63
N PHE A 45 17.10 -3.35 6.71
CA PHE A 45 17.73 -2.93 5.47
C PHE A 45 17.46 -1.45 5.21
N TYR A 46 18.44 -0.73 4.67
CA TYR A 46 18.21 0.63 4.21
C TYR A 46 18.80 0.89 2.84
N GLY A 47 18.06 1.64 2.02
CA GLY A 47 18.43 2.03 0.68
C GLY A 47 19.28 3.31 0.66
N ILE A 48 20.29 3.34 -0.19
CA ILE A 48 21.14 4.48 -0.50
C ILE A 48 21.04 4.76 -1.99
N THR A 49 20.85 6.03 -2.34
CA THR A 49 20.76 6.50 -3.72
C THR A 49 21.14 7.98 -3.80
N PRO A 50 21.72 8.46 -4.92
CA PRO A 50 21.97 9.88 -5.12
C PRO A 50 20.70 10.73 -5.29
N HIS A 51 19.52 10.11 -5.41
CA HIS A 51 18.27 10.81 -5.74
C HIS A 51 17.40 11.19 -4.54
N HIS A 52 17.58 10.50 -3.41
CA HIS A 52 16.80 10.70 -2.18
C HIS A 52 17.77 10.98 -1.03
N PRO A 53 17.67 12.14 -0.36
CA PRO A 53 18.51 12.46 0.80
C PRO A 53 18.38 11.40 1.89
N LEU A 54 19.53 10.94 2.40
CA LEU A 54 19.60 9.94 3.45
C LEU A 54 19.62 10.61 4.82
N ASN A 55 18.64 10.30 5.68
CA ASN A 55 18.69 10.66 7.09
C ASN A 55 17.91 9.62 7.89
N LEU A 56 18.61 8.67 8.52
CA LEU A 56 17.99 7.62 9.30
C LEU A 56 18.35 7.79 10.77
N VAL A 57 17.34 7.84 11.64
CA VAL A 57 17.53 7.94 13.08
C VAL A 57 16.69 6.85 13.76
N PHE A 58 17.36 5.86 14.34
CA PHE A 58 16.72 4.78 15.07
C PHE A 58 17.08 4.89 16.54
N LYS A 59 16.07 4.98 17.41
CA LYS A 59 16.25 5.13 18.86
C LYS A 59 15.28 4.20 19.59
N HIS A 60 15.83 3.31 20.41
CA HIS A 60 15.02 2.39 21.24
C HIS A 60 13.95 1.66 20.42
N ALA A 61 14.37 0.94 19.38
CA ALA A 61 13.47 0.33 18.41
C ALA A 61 13.87 -1.12 18.06
N ASN A 62 12.89 -1.89 17.57
CA ASN A 62 13.12 -3.15 16.85
C ASN A 62 12.74 -2.95 15.39
N LEU A 63 13.60 -3.38 14.45
CA LEU A 63 13.44 -3.13 13.01
C LEU A 63 13.39 -4.42 12.19
N SER A 64 13.05 -5.54 12.82
CA SER A 64 13.25 -6.90 12.29
C SER A 64 12.64 -7.12 10.91
N GLY A 65 13.48 -7.33 9.90
CA GLY A 65 13.07 -7.62 8.53
C GLY A 65 12.52 -6.42 7.78
N SER A 66 12.63 -5.22 8.34
CA SER A 66 12.05 -4.00 7.79
C SER A 66 13.01 -3.26 6.85
N TYR A 67 12.45 -2.51 5.91
CA TYR A 67 13.18 -1.77 4.86
C TYR A 67 12.94 -0.27 5.02
N PHE A 68 14.00 0.52 4.84
CA PHE A 68 13.98 1.97 5.00
C PHE A 68 14.57 2.66 3.77
N LEU A 69 13.93 3.74 3.30
CA LEU A 69 14.44 4.57 2.21
C LEU A 69 14.13 6.04 2.51
N GLY A 70 15.09 6.94 2.25
CA GLY A 70 14.91 8.39 2.42
C GLY A 70 15.18 8.88 3.85
N LYS A 71 14.35 9.83 4.32
CA LYS A 71 14.46 10.46 5.64
C LYS A 71 13.46 9.85 6.62
N VAL A 72 13.94 9.07 7.57
CA VAL A 72 13.11 8.30 8.51
C VAL A 72 13.64 8.37 9.93
N ARG A 73 12.76 8.70 10.87
CA ARG A 73 12.98 8.61 12.31
C ARG A 73 12.09 7.52 12.89
N VAL A 74 12.66 6.66 13.70
CA VAL A 74 11.93 5.62 14.45
C VAL A 74 12.35 5.68 15.91
N THR A 75 11.40 5.99 16.78
CA THR A 75 11.61 6.15 18.22
C THR A 75 10.63 5.27 18.97
N ASN A 76 11.09 4.53 20.00
CA ASN A 76 10.22 3.73 20.87
C ASN A 76 9.25 2.81 20.10
N SER A 77 9.69 2.18 19.01
CA SER A 77 8.77 1.49 18.10
C SER A 77 9.25 0.09 17.70
N LEU A 78 8.28 -0.74 17.33
CA LEU A 78 8.47 -2.09 16.83
C LEU A 78 8.04 -2.14 15.36
N LEU A 79 8.96 -2.42 14.45
CA LEU A 79 8.69 -2.56 13.01
C LEU A 79 9.09 -3.96 12.58
N TYR A 80 8.10 -4.81 12.27
CA TYR A 80 8.31 -6.18 11.83
C TYR A 80 7.98 -6.35 10.36
N LYS A 81 8.99 -6.57 9.51
CA LYS A 81 8.86 -6.81 8.07
C LYS A 81 8.11 -5.71 7.30
N SER A 82 8.13 -4.49 7.83
CA SER A 82 7.47 -3.32 7.27
C SER A 82 8.38 -2.60 6.28
N ASP A 83 7.79 -1.91 5.32
CA ASP A 83 8.52 -1.13 4.33
C ASP A 83 8.19 0.34 4.56
N ILE A 84 9.21 1.14 4.90
CA ILE A 84 9.09 2.58 5.16
C ILE A 84 9.80 3.31 4.02
N ARG A 85 9.01 3.92 3.14
CA ARG A 85 9.49 4.48 1.88
C ARG A 85 9.29 5.98 1.85
N GLY A 86 10.40 6.71 1.96
CA GLY A 86 10.45 8.17 1.87
C GLY A 86 11.01 8.69 0.54
N ASP A 87 10.82 7.95 -0.56
CA ASP A 87 11.22 8.39 -1.91
C ASP A 87 10.27 9.41 -2.54
N GLU A 88 9.07 9.58 -1.97
CA GLU A 88 8.08 10.57 -2.39
C GLU A 88 7.99 11.78 -1.43
N LEU A 89 8.83 11.86 -0.40
CA LEU A 89 8.83 12.98 0.56
C LEU A 89 9.09 14.33 -0.12
N LYS A 90 8.40 15.37 0.36
CA LYS A 90 8.56 16.74 -0.10
C LYS A 90 9.95 17.28 0.28
N LYS A 91 10.48 18.17 -0.54
CA LYS A 91 11.79 18.83 -0.36
C LYS A 91 11.61 20.28 0.06
N ASN A 92 12.64 20.82 0.72
CA ASN A 92 12.72 22.24 1.00
C ASN A 92 12.55 23.06 -0.30
N GLY A 93 11.65 24.03 -0.27
CA GLY A 93 11.33 24.90 -1.38
C GLY A 93 10.24 24.36 -2.30
N ASP A 94 9.75 23.13 -2.09
CA ASP A 94 8.54 22.66 -2.74
C ASP A 94 7.34 23.51 -2.30
N LEU A 95 6.33 23.60 -3.17
CA LEU A 95 5.06 24.28 -2.87
C LEU A 95 3.96 23.23 -2.68
N PHE A 96 3.36 23.22 -1.50
CA PHE A 96 2.18 22.40 -1.22
C PHE A 96 0.92 23.20 -1.54
N GLN A 97 0.17 22.77 -2.56
CA GLN A 97 -1.11 23.38 -2.90
C GLN A 97 -2.17 22.91 -1.90
N TYR A 98 -2.74 23.85 -1.14
CA TYR A 98 -3.89 23.60 -0.28
C TYR A 98 -5.01 24.59 -0.62
N GLN A 99 -6.16 24.06 -1.05
CA GLN A 99 -7.28 24.87 -1.53
C GLN A 99 -6.81 25.89 -2.59
N ASP A 100 -6.96 27.19 -2.32
CA ASP A 100 -6.66 28.28 -3.27
C ASP A 100 -5.27 28.92 -3.05
N PHE A 101 -4.41 28.35 -2.19
CA PHE A 101 -3.09 28.90 -1.91
C PHE A 101 -1.98 27.83 -1.86
N ASN A 102 -0.74 28.30 -1.91
CA ASN A 102 0.46 27.48 -1.83
C ASN A 102 1.18 27.73 -0.51
N ILE A 103 1.58 26.66 0.15
CA ILE A 103 2.36 26.70 1.39
C ILE A 103 3.80 26.26 1.04
N PRO A 104 4.82 27.10 1.26
CA PRO A 104 6.20 26.70 1.04
C PRO A 104 6.63 25.68 2.09
N VAL A 105 7.37 24.67 1.65
CA VAL A 105 7.99 23.66 2.51
C VAL A 105 9.33 24.20 3.02
N ASP A 106 9.46 24.44 4.32
CA ASP A 106 10.63 25.14 4.89
C ASP A 106 11.84 24.21 5.11
N ARG A 107 11.60 22.90 5.24
CA ARG A 107 12.64 21.88 5.37
C ARG A 107 12.20 20.60 4.65
N ASP A 108 13.17 19.82 4.18
CA ASP A 108 12.90 18.48 3.65
C ASP A 108 12.06 17.68 4.64
N GLU A 109 10.95 17.14 4.17
CA GLU A 109 10.04 16.34 4.97
C GLU A 109 10.73 15.08 5.51
N GLU A 110 10.30 14.60 6.68
CA GLU A 110 10.71 13.32 7.22
C GLU A 110 9.52 12.47 7.67
N ILE A 111 9.66 11.14 7.54
CA ILE A 111 8.75 10.20 8.19
C ILE A 111 9.17 10.07 9.65
N ASP A 112 8.25 10.28 10.58
CA ASP A 112 8.51 10.14 12.02
C ASP A 112 7.58 9.11 12.66
N ILE A 113 8.16 8.00 13.14
CA ILE A 113 7.42 6.89 13.73
C ILE A 113 7.75 6.81 15.22
N GLU A 114 6.74 7.03 16.08
CA GLU A 114 6.92 7.05 17.53
C GLU A 114 5.87 6.23 18.30
N ASP A 115 6.34 5.39 19.24
CA ASP A 115 5.47 4.56 20.09
C ASP A 115 4.48 3.69 19.28
N CYS A 116 4.98 3.07 18.20
CA CYS A 116 4.19 2.29 17.25
C CYS A 116 4.57 0.81 17.19
N PHE A 117 3.61 -0.03 16.78
CA PHE A 117 3.86 -1.40 16.33
C PHE A 117 3.33 -1.61 14.91
N LEU A 118 4.24 -1.69 13.94
CA LEU A 118 3.92 -1.89 12.52
C LEU A 118 4.31 -3.32 12.08
N ILE A 119 3.35 -4.10 11.59
CA ILE A 119 3.52 -5.51 11.24
C ILE A 119 3.23 -5.71 9.75
N LYS A 120 4.28 -5.92 8.95
CA LYS A 120 4.20 -6.05 7.50
C LYS A 120 3.43 -4.87 6.87
N THR A 121 3.61 -3.68 7.42
CA THR A 121 2.94 -2.45 6.98
C THR A 121 3.77 -1.80 5.88
N LEU A 122 3.10 -1.26 4.87
CA LEU A 122 3.72 -0.33 3.93
C LEU A 122 3.41 1.11 4.38
N VAL A 123 4.45 1.91 4.55
CA VAL A 123 4.38 3.36 4.72
C VAL A 123 5.00 3.99 3.47
N HIS A 124 4.22 4.81 2.76
CA HIS A 124 4.66 5.41 1.50
C HIS A 124 3.98 6.76 1.27
N ASN A 125 4.43 7.48 0.23
CA ASN A 125 3.98 8.83 -0.12
C ASN A 125 4.44 9.89 0.91
N TYR A 126 3.77 11.04 0.96
CA TYR A 126 4.12 12.20 1.80
C TYR A 126 2.91 12.71 2.57
N SER A 127 3.11 13.52 3.61
CA SER A 127 2.03 14.14 4.39
C SER A 127 1.15 15.00 3.49
N HIS A 128 -0.13 14.66 3.44
CA HIS A 128 -1.19 15.45 2.80
C HIS A 128 -1.88 16.41 3.77
N ASP A 129 -1.37 16.48 5.00
CA ASP A 129 -1.88 17.37 6.04
C ASP A 129 -1.18 18.74 5.93
N PRO A 130 -1.92 19.83 5.67
CA PRO A 130 -1.35 21.18 5.63
C PRO A 130 -0.77 21.63 6.98
N GLU A 131 -1.13 20.99 8.09
CA GLU A 131 -0.63 21.33 9.43
C GLU A 131 0.73 20.68 9.74
N THR A 132 1.12 19.63 9.00
CA THR A 132 2.38 18.90 9.22
C THR A 132 3.17 18.64 7.94
N LEU A 133 3.30 19.66 7.09
CA LEU A 133 3.94 19.58 5.78
C LEU A 133 5.33 18.92 5.80
N GLU A 134 6.15 19.23 6.79
CA GLU A 134 7.51 18.70 6.90
C GLU A 134 7.62 17.45 7.75
N THR A 135 6.51 16.91 8.26
CA THR A 135 6.52 15.72 9.12
C THR A 135 5.34 14.80 8.78
N PHE A 136 5.66 13.68 8.12
CA PHE A 136 4.73 12.57 7.97
C PHE A 136 4.81 11.68 9.21
N PHE A 137 3.98 12.00 10.21
CA PHE A 137 4.01 11.31 11.51
C PHE A 137 3.15 10.04 11.53
N ILE A 138 3.62 9.03 12.26
CA ILE A 138 2.85 7.85 12.66
C ILE A 138 3.15 7.62 14.15
N GLN A 139 2.18 7.93 15.01
CA GLN A 139 2.38 7.98 16.46
C GLN A 139 1.35 7.15 17.20
N ASN A 140 1.75 6.56 18.34
CA ASN A 140 0.86 5.85 19.27
C ASN A 140 -0.10 4.85 18.59
N SER A 141 0.37 4.20 17.53
CA SER A 141 -0.49 3.46 16.61
C SER A 141 -0.02 2.03 16.38
N VAL A 142 -0.97 1.15 16.11
CA VAL A 142 -0.70 -0.23 15.71
C VAL A 142 -1.22 -0.46 14.30
N SER A 143 -0.39 -1.03 13.45
CA SER A 143 -0.75 -1.43 12.10
C SER A 143 -0.43 -2.89 11.88
N THR A 144 -1.41 -3.64 11.38
CA THR A 144 -1.32 -5.09 11.23
C THR A 144 -1.07 -5.50 9.78
N HIS A 145 -1.03 -6.82 9.56
CA HIS A 145 -0.50 -7.45 8.35
C HIS A 145 -1.00 -6.82 7.04
N TYR A 146 -0.06 -6.35 6.22
CA TYR A 146 -0.32 -5.82 4.86
C TYR A 146 -1.24 -4.60 4.83
N ALA A 147 -1.36 -3.88 5.93
CA ALA A 147 -1.97 -2.57 5.93
C ALA A 147 -1.08 -1.54 5.20
N ASN A 148 -1.73 -0.55 4.59
CA ASN A 148 -1.07 0.56 3.91
C ASN A 148 -1.37 1.87 4.66
N ILE A 149 -0.32 2.61 5.00
CA ILE A 149 -0.39 4.00 5.47
C ILE A 149 0.21 4.85 4.35
N HIS A 150 -0.64 5.40 3.49
CA HIS A 150 -0.23 6.06 2.26
C HIS A 150 -0.54 7.55 2.35
N GLY A 151 0.50 8.36 2.58
CA GLY A 151 0.39 9.82 2.72
C GLY A 151 -0.62 10.26 3.78
N SER A 152 -0.68 9.52 4.88
CA SER A 152 -1.77 9.58 5.86
C SER A 152 -1.21 9.68 7.27
N PRO A 153 -0.90 10.90 7.76
CA PRO A 153 -0.46 11.08 9.14
C PRO A 153 -1.43 10.40 10.11
N THR A 154 -0.90 9.62 11.05
CA THR A 154 -1.71 8.70 11.87
C THR A 154 -1.32 8.82 13.33
N ASP A 155 -2.25 9.13 14.22
CA ASP A 155 -2.04 9.14 15.67
C ASP A 155 -3.09 8.31 16.40
N GLY A 156 -2.68 7.64 17.48
CA GLY A 156 -3.59 6.97 18.42
C GLY A 156 -4.45 5.86 17.85
N SER A 157 -4.06 5.25 16.73
CA SER A 157 -4.98 4.46 15.89
C SER A 157 -4.62 2.98 15.75
N PHE A 158 -5.62 2.16 15.46
CA PHE A 158 -5.47 0.74 15.13
C PHE A 158 -5.85 0.47 13.67
N LEU A 159 -4.95 -0.16 12.91
CA LEU A 159 -5.16 -0.52 11.50
C LEU A 159 -5.18 -2.05 11.34
N GLY A 160 -6.33 -2.58 10.96
CA GLY A 160 -6.58 -4.01 10.72
C GLY A 160 -5.86 -4.56 9.48
N PRO A 161 -5.82 -5.89 9.31
CA PRO A 161 -5.04 -6.49 8.23
C PRO A 161 -5.61 -6.11 6.87
N PHE A 162 -4.72 -5.82 5.92
CA PHE A 162 -5.06 -5.29 4.60
C PHE A 162 -5.89 -4.00 4.61
N SER A 163 -5.97 -3.25 5.72
CA SER A 163 -6.59 -1.93 5.70
C SER A 163 -5.72 -0.94 4.94
N THR A 164 -6.32 0.11 4.39
CA THR A 164 -5.61 1.19 3.72
C THR A 164 -6.17 2.52 4.21
N VAL A 165 -5.29 3.38 4.71
CA VAL A 165 -5.56 4.81 4.89
C VAL A 165 -4.76 5.55 3.82
N ASP A 166 -5.45 6.39 3.05
CA ASP A 166 -4.90 7.03 1.87
C ASP A 166 -5.25 8.51 1.87
N LEU A 167 -4.23 9.37 1.78
CA LEU A 167 -4.34 10.84 1.78
C LEU A 167 -5.28 11.37 2.87
N THR A 168 -5.19 10.80 4.07
CA THR A 168 -6.12 11.07 5.17
C THR A 168 -5.37 11.19 6.50
N THR A 169 -5.56 12.27 7.24
CA THR A 169 -5.11 12.35 8.63
C THR A 169 -6.04 11.50 9.50
N VAL A 170 -5.48 10.60 10.29
CA VAL A 170 -6.22 9.59 11.08
C VAL A 170 -5.88 9.76 12.55
N GLN A 171 -6.88 10.07 13.37
CA GLN A 171 -6.69 10.31 14.80
C GLN A 171 -7.64 9.47 15.66
N ASP A 172 -7.09 8.71 16.62
CA ASP A 172 -7.88 7.94 17.59
C ASP A 172 -8.94 7.03 16.94
N CYS A 173 -8.59 6.40 15.82
CA CYS A 173 -9.49 5.58 15.02
C CYS A 173 -9.17 4.09 15.07
N VAL A 174 -10.20 3.27 14.89
CA VAL A 174 -10.07 1.85 14.57
C VAL A 174 -10.46 1.67 13.11
N ILE A 175 -9.53 1.21 12.28
CA ILE A 175 -9.76 0.90 10.86
C ILE A 175 -9.84 -0.61 10.70
N GLY A 176 -11.05 -1.14 10.48
CA GLY A 176 -11.32 -2.56 10.39
C GLY A 176 -10.58 -3.26 9.24
N ALA A 177 -10.44 -4.58 9.34
CA ALA A 177 -9.77 -5.41 8.34
C ALA A 177 -10.31 -5.14 6.92
N PHE A 178 -9.40 -5.02 5.95
CA PHE A 178 -9.73 -4.77 4.55
C PHE A 178 -10.62 -3.53 4.29
N SER A 179 -10.57 -2.54 5.18
CA SER A 179 -11.21 -1.24 4.95
C SER A 179 -10.28 -0.30 4.20
N TYR A 180 -10.82 0.51 3.30
CA TYR A 180 -10.13 1.59 2.61
C TYR A 180 -10.75 2.92 3.02
N VAL A 181 -9.94 3.87 3.49
CA VAL A 181 -10.39 5.20 3.90
C VAL A 181 -9.55 6.26 3.19
N GLN A 182 -10.23 7.08 2.38
CA GLN A 182 -9.71 8.31 1.81
C GLN A 182 -10.74 9.41 2.06
N ALA A 183 -10.58 10.18 3.13
CA ALA A 183 -11.59 11.14 3.59
C ALA A 183 -11.04 12.51 3.99
N GLY A 184 -9.74 12.76 3.77
CA GLY A 184 -9.04 14.00 4.15
C GLY A 184 -8.64 13.98 5.62
N GLU A 185 -9.62 13.90 6.52
CA GLU A 185 -9.41 13.75 7.95
C GLU A 185 -10.50 12.86 8.56
N VAL A 186 -10.10 11.99 9.49
CA VAL A 186 -11.01 11.19 10.32
C VAL A 186 -10.52 11.15 11.76
N SER A 187 -11.45 11.31 12.71
CA SER A 187 -11.13 11.25 14.13
C SER A 187 -12.20 10.53 14.95
N HIS A 188 -11.79 9.76 15.96
CA HIS A 188 -12.68 9.05 16.90
C HIS A 188 -13.71 8.14 16.19
N LEU A 189 -13.30 7.45 15.13
CA LEU A 189 -14.16 6.53 14.37
C LEU A 189 -13.77 5.07 14.55
N ASN A 190 -14.78 4.21 14.68
CA ASN A 190 -14.65 2.78 14.51
C ASN A 190 -15.20 2.38 13.13
N VAL A 191 -14.31 2.23 12.16
CA VAL A 191 -14.64 1.85 10.78
C VAL A 191 -14.74 0.33 10.70
N GLU A 192 -15.97 -0.15 10.47
CA GLU A 192 -16.27 -1.57 10.32
C GLU A 192 -15.44 -2.25 9.22
N PRO A 193 -15.04 -3.52 9.39
CA PRO A 193 -14.30 -4.28 8.38
C PRO A 193 -14.98 -4.27 7.00
N GLY A 194 -14.16 -4.21 5.95
CA GLY A 194 -14.66 -4.16 4.56
C GLY A 194 -15.41 -2.89 4.20
N THR A 195 -15.11 -1.77 4.86
CA THR A 195 -15.66 -0.47 4.46
C THR A 195 -14.73 0.18 3.44
N VAL A 196 -15.24 0.54 2.27
CA VAL A 196 -14.54 1.35 1.26
C VAL A 196 -15.17 2.73 1.25
N TRP A 197 -14.44 3.73 1.74
CA TRP A 197 -14.90 5.09 1.90
C TRP A 197 -13.98 6.06 1.16
N VAL A 198 -14.53 6.77 0.17
CA VAL A 198 -13.84 7.82 -0.57
C VAL A 198 -14.66 9.09 -0.51
N ARG A 199 -14.16 10.11 0.16
CA ARG A 199 -14.85 11.37 0.39
C ARG A 199 -13.93 12.53 0.06
N LYS A 200 -14.49 13.49 -0.66
CA LYS A 200 -13.97 14.84 -0.77
C LYS A 200 -15.04 15.77 -0.24
N GLN A 201 -14.73 16.45 0.87
CA GLN A 201 -15.69 17.31 1.56
C GLN A 201 -16.35 18.29 0.57
N ASP A 202 -17.66 18.46 0.72
CA ASP A 202 -18.53 19.33 -0.10
C ASP A 202 -18.58 19.01 -1.61
N ASP A 203 -17.94 17.94 -2.08
CA ASP A 203 -17.91 17.56 -3.51
C ASP A 203 -18.56 16.18 -3.74
N PHE A 204 -18.05 15.14 -3.07
CA PHE A 204 -18.60 13.79 -3.18
C PHE A 204 -18.30 12.88 -1.97
N ASN A 205 -19.10 11.82 -1.83
CA ASN A 205 -18.96 10.77 -0.84
C ASN A 205 -19.36 9.42 -1.47
N PHE A 206 -18.38 8.54 -1.67
CA PHE A 206 -18.56 7.14 -2.08
C PHE A 206 -18.38 6.26 -0.85
N MET A 207 -19.35 5.39 -0.57
CA MET A 207 -19.31 4.44 0.52
C MET A 207 -19.80 3.08 0.04
N TYR A 208 -18.98 2.04 0.24
CA TYR A 208 -19.38 0.65 0.04
C TYR A 208 -19.01 -0.16 1.28
N ARG A 209 -19.89 -1.07 1.69
CA ARG A 209 -19.60 -2.01 2.77
C ARG A 209 -19.81 -3.45 2.29
N TYR A 210 -18.78 -4.27 2.45
CA TYR A 210 -18.87 -5.70 2.17
C TYR A 210 -19.87 -6.38 3.11
N PRO A 211 -20.66 -7.35 2.61
CA PRO A 211 -21.30 -8.33 3.48
C PRO A 211 -20.22 -9.12 4.24
N LEU A 212 -20.18 -8.99 5.56
CA LEU A 212 -19.10 -9.57 6.39
C LEU A 212 -18.97 -11.09 6.22
N GLY A 213 -20.09 -11.81 6.07
CA GLY A 213 -20.09 -13.25 5.84
C GLY A 213 -19.35 -13.66 4.56
N ASP A 214 -19.46 -12.88 3.49
CA ASP A 214 -18.73 -13.13 2.24
C ASP A 214 -17.25 -12.72 2.37
N LEU A 215 -16.98 -11.57 3.01
CA LEU A 215 -15.62 -11.05 3.20
C LEU A 215 -14.73 -11.98 4.03
N ASN A 216 -15.30 -12.62 5.06
CA ASN A 216 -14.59 -13.53 5.96
C ASN A 216 -13.91 -14.70 5.24
N ASN A 217 -14.37 -15.07 4.03
CA ASN A 217 -13.70 -16.08 3.21
C ASN A 217 -12.33 -15.61 2.70
N TYR A 218 -12.21 -14.30 2.45
CA TYR A 218 -11.00 -13.70 1.90
C TYR A 218 -10.05 -13.21 2.99
N ILE A 219 -10.62 -12.62 4.04
CA ILE A 219 -9.89 -12.10 5.19
C ILE A 219 -10.77 -12.12 6.42
N TYR A 220 -10.34 -12.87 7.42
CA TYR A 220 -10.93 -12.92 8.75
C TYR A 220 -9.86 -12.59 9.79
N PHE A 221 -10.23 -11.79 10.78
CA PHE A 221 -9.32 -11.39 11.84
C PHE A 221 -10.06 -11.20 13.16
N ALA A 222 -9.60 -11.91 14.18
CA ALA A 222 -10.16 -11.89 15.52
C ALA A 222 -9.08 -12.17 16.56
N ALA A 223 -9.36 -11.75 17.80
CA ALA A 223 -8.44 -11.88 18.91
C ALA A 223 -7.97 -13.33 19.11
N GLY A 224 -6.70 -13.50 19.48
CA GLY A 224 -6.09 -14.80 19.75
C GLY A 224 -5.67 -15.62 18.51
N SER A 225 -5.85 -15.11 17.29
CA SER A 225 -5.42 -15.78 16.07
C SER A 225 -4.78 -14.80 15.06
N PRO A 226 -3.83 -15.25 14.23
CA PRO A 226 -3.36 -14.44 13.11
C PRO A 226 -4.48 -14.27 12.08
N PRO A 227 -4.39 -13.25 11.19
CA PRO A 227 -5.30 -13.10 10.06
C PRO A 227 -5.32 -14.36 9.20
N GLN A 228 -6.51 -14.72 8.71
CA GLN A 228 -6.76 -15.94 7.93
C GLN A 228 -7.58 -15.63 6.69
N GLY A 229 -7.62 -16.56 5.74
CA GLY A 229 -8.43 -16.47 4.52
C GLY A 229 -7.59 -16.40 3.25
N VAL A 230 -8.27 -16.36 2.10
CA VAL A 230 -7.65 -16.46 0.77
C VAL A 230 -6.49 -15.47 0.57
N PHE A 231 -6.58 -14.25 1.10
CA PHE A 231 -5.49 -13.28 0.94
C PHE A 231 -4.23 -13.67 1.67
N MET A 232 -4.38 -14.21 2.88
CA MET A 232 -3.25 -14.66 3.71
C MET A 232 -2.61 -15.91 3.12
N ASP A 233 -3.42 -16.90 2.73
CA ASP A 233 -2.91 -18.11 2.06
C ASP A 233 -2.14 -17.73 0.79
N PHE A 234 -2.70 -16.82 -0.02
CA PHE A 234 -2.08 -16.38 -1.25
C PHE A 234 -0.69 -15.75 -1.05
N VAL A 235 -0.52 -14.86 -0.08
CA VAL A 235 0.78 -14.20 0.16
C VAL A 235 1.77 -15.13 0.87
N GLU A 236 1.30 -15.95 1.80
CA GLU A 236 2.15 -16.89 2.55
C GLU A 236 2.70 -18.01 1.67
N ASP A 237 1.91 -18.53 0.72
CA ASP A 237 2.34 -19.53 -0.28
C ASP A 237 3.50 -19.05 -1.16
N ARG A 238 3.75 -17.73 -1.21
CA ARG A 238 4.74 -17.10 -2.10
C ARG A 238 5.93 -16.50 -1.36
N LYS A 239 5.93 -16.53 -0.02
CA LYS A 239 6.96 -15.88 0.81
C LYS A 239 8.37 -16.40 0.57
N GLU A 240 8.53 -17.69 0.28
CA GLU A 240 9.84 -18.31 0.04
C GLU A 240 10.51 -17.75 -1.22
N ALA A 241 9.71 -17.34 -2.22
CA ALA A 241 10.24 -16.73 -3.42
C ALA A 241 10.94 -15.39 -3.12
N PHE A 242 10.43 -14.64 -2.14
CA PHE A 242 11.05 -13.40 -1.69
C PHE A 242 12.32 -13.63 -0.85
N GLN A 243 12.40 -14.71 -0.07
CA GLN A 243 13.61 -15.01 0.71
C GLN A 243 14.85 -15.14 -0.17
N ARG A 244 14.71 -15.68 -1.38
CA ARG A 244 15.81 -15.82 -2.34
C ARG A 244 16.36 -14.47 -2.79
N VAL A 245 15.49 -13.49 -3.07
CA VAL A 245 15.94 -12.16 -3.54
C VAL A 245 16.70 -11.38 -2.46
N PHE A 246 16.45 -11.70 -1.18
CA PHE A 246 17.17 -11.11 -0.05
C PHE A 246 18.48 -11.83 0.30
N SER A 247 18.70 -13.05 -0.20
CA SER A 247 19.86 -13.87 0.17
C SER A 247 21.08 -13.69 -0.74
N VAL A 248 20.94 -12.96 -1.85
CA VAL A 248 21.97 -12.88 -2.90
C VAL A 248 22.33 -11.42 -3.19
N VAL A 249 23.64 -11.13 -3.22
CA VAL A 249 24.17 -9.76 -3.38
C VAL A 249 23.96 -9.23 -4.81
N ASN A 250 24.11 -10.08 -5.83
CA ASN A 250 23.83 -9.77 -7.24
C ASN A 250 23.02 -10.91 -7.86
N ILE A 251 21.81 -10.61 -8.34
CA ILE A 251 20.98 -11.56 -9.10
C ILE A 251 20.92 -11.04 -10.52
N ASP A 252 21.45 -11.82 -11.47
CA ASP A 252 21.21 -11.54 -12.89
C ASP A 252 19.72 -11.67 -13.18
N SER A 253 19.16 -10.68 -13.86
CA SER A 253 17.74 -10.71 -14.23
C SER A 253 17.47 -11.93 -15.11
N PRO A 254 16.46 -12.77 -14.80
CA PRO A 254 16.12 -13.92 -15.63
C PRO A 254 15.44 -13.51 -16.95
N VAL A 255 15.22 -12.21 -17.17
CA VAL A 255 14.53 -11.65 -18.33
C VAL A 255 15.28 -10.42 -18.83
N ASN A 256 15.14 -10.12 -20.13
CA ASN A 256 15.70 -8.91 -20.71
C ASN A 256 14.95 -7.68 -20.19
N ILE A 257 15.69 -6.66 -19.74
CA ILE A 257 15.15 -5.42 -19.19
C ILE A 257 15.53 -4.26 -20.11
N PRO A 258 14.55 -3.53 -20.68
CA PRO A 258 14.84 -2.32 -21.47
C PRO A 258 15.56 -1.26 -20.64
N SER A 259 16.41 -0.46 -21.28
CA SER A 259 17.22 0.57 -20.59
C SER A 259 16.39 1.68 -19.93
N SER A 260 15.16 1.90 -20.37
CA SER A 260 14.24 2.90 -19.80
C SER A 260 13.36 2.37 -18.66
N THR A 261 13.52 1.09 -18.31
CA THR A 261 12.70 0.38 -17.32
C THR A 261 13.46 0.25 -16.01
N SER A 262 12.76 0.36 -14.88
CA SER A 262 13.30 0.01 -13.56
C SER A 262 12.71 -1.32 -13.12
N LEU A 263 13.60 -2.25 -12.81
CA LEU A 263 13.27 -3.47 -12.10
C LEU A 263 14.02 -3.45 -10.78
N ASP A 264 13.27 -3.32 -9.68
CA ASP A 264 13.85 -3.39 -8.35
C ASP A 264 14.42 -4.79 -8.07
N ARG A 265 15.60 -4.83 -7.45
CA ARG A 265 16.31 -6.08 -7.11
C ARG A 265 15.55 -6.98 -6.14
N PHE A 266 14.62 -6.43 -5.36
CA PHE A 266 13.79 -7.15 -4.41
C PHE A 266 12.39 -7.47 -4.94
N ALA A 267 12.15 -7.22 -6.23
CA ALA A 267 11.01 -7.81 -6.92
C ALA A 267 11.30 -9.28 -7.26
N VAL A 268 10.27 -10.11 -7.26
CA VAL A 268 10.35 -11.50 -7.72
C VAL A 268 9.91 -11.57 -9.16
N ILE A 269 10.83 -11.92 -10.05
CA ILE A 269 10.54 -12.17 -11.47
C ILE A 269 10.76 -13.64 -11.79
N LYS A 270 9.72 -14.32 -12.26
CA LYS A 270 9.82 -15.71 -12.76
C LYS A 270 10.03 -15.74 -14.28
N PRO A 271 10.62 -16.82 -14.83
CA PRO A 271 10.77 -17.00 -16.27
C PRO A 271 9.46 -16.85 -17.04
N LYS A 272 9.55 -16.55 -18.35
CA LYS A 272 8.46 -16.22 -19.28
C LYS A 272 7.79 -14.86 -19.07
N THR A 273 8.13 -14.13 -18.02
CA THR A 273 7.72 -12.74 -17.86
C THR A 273 8.37 -11.86 -18.93
N LYS A 274 7.60 -10.94 -19.53
CA LYS A 274 8.06 -9.98 -20.52
C LYS A 274 7.81 -8.56 -20.01
N ILE A 275 8.84 -7.73 -20.03
CA ILE A 275 8.80 -6.36 -19.52
C ILE A 275 9.08 -5.40 -20.66
N GLY A 276 8.13 -4.51 -20.95
CA GLY A 276 8.24 -3.46 -21.96
C GLY A 276 9.05 -2.25 -21.50
N GLU A 277 9.15 -1.25 -22.37
CA GLU A 277 9.82 0.03 -22.10
C GLU A 277 9.08 0.83 -21.03
N ASN A 278 9.81 1.67 -20.29
CA ASN A 278 9.27 2.60 -19.29
C ASN A 278 8.45 1.91 -18.19
N VAL A 279 8.63 0.60 -18.02
CA VAL A 279 7.95 -0.13 -16.96
C VAL A 279 8.64 0.17 -15.63
N LEU A 280 7.85 0.34 -14.58
CA LEU A 280 8.35 0.37 -13.21
C LEU A 280 7.88 -0.89 -12.49
N VAL A 281 8.83 -1.70 -12.02
CA VAL A 281 8.57 -2.81 -11.11
C VAL A 281 9.25 -2.49 -9.79
N ALA A 282 8.45 -2.15 -8.78
CA ALA A 282 8.94 -1.77 -7.46
C ALA A 282 9.34 -2.99 -6.62
N GLN A 283 10.05 -2.73 -5.52
CA GLN A 283 10.42 -3.76 -4.55
C GLN A 283 9.19 -4.54 -4.05
N ARG A 284 9.37 -5.83 -3.73
CA ARG A 284 8.29 -6.73 -3.30
C ARG A 284 7.16 -6.96 -4.31
N ALA A 285 7.24 -6.44 -5.53
CA ALA A 285 6.35 -6.87 -6.60
C ALA A 285 6.64 -8.33 -6.99
N PHE A 286 5.61 -9.09 -7.32
CA PHE A 286 5.74 -10.49 -7.77
C PHE A 286 5.19 -10.66 -9.18
N LEU A 287 6.06 -10.93 -10.15
CA LEU A 287 5.69 -11.15 -11.55
C LEU A 287 6.00 -12.59 -11.98
N GLN A 288 4.97 -13.29 -12.47
CA GLN A 288 5.10 -14.66 -12.96
C GLN A 288 4.34 -14.90 -14.24
N ASN A 289 5.06 -15.29 -15.31
CA ASN A 289 4.46 -15.64 -16.59
C ASN A 289 3.51 -14.55 -17.12
N SER A 290 3.93 -13.30 -16.98
CA SER A 290 3.10 -12.13 -17.28
C SER A 290 3.77 -11.21 -18.30
N THR A 291 2.99 -10.45 -19.05
CA THR A 291 3.50 -9.42 -19.95
C THR A 291 3.08 -8.06 -19.43
N LEU A 292 4.05 -7.19 -19.18
CA LEU A 292 3.83 -5.80 -18.81
C LEU A 292 4.19 -4.93 -20.02
N GLY A 293 3.18 -4.37 -20.67
CA GLY A 293 3.32 -3.46 -21.80
C GLY A 293 3.97 -2.13 -21.41
N LYS A 294 4.29 -1.33 -22.42
CA LYS A 294 4.99 -0.05 -22.24
C LYS A 294 4.31 0.84 -21.20
N GLY A 295 5.10 1.41 -20.30
CA GLY A 295 4.62 2.33 -19.26
C GLY A 295 3.77 1.70 -18.16
N ALA A 296 3.61 0.37 -18.16
CA ALA A 296 2.93 -0.31 -17.06
C ALA A 296 3.73 -0.19 -15.75
N ASN A 297 3.02 -0.26 -14.64
CA ASN A 297 3.55 -0.06 -13.31
C ASN A 297 3.05 -1.17 -12.36
N ALA A 298 4.00 -1.79 -11.67
CA ALA A 298 3.79 -2.81 -10.65
C ALA A 298 4.37 -2.28 -9.34
N GLN A 299 3.51 -1.76 -8.46
CA GLN A 299 3.91 -1.20 -7.18
C GLN A 299 4.22 -2.27 -6.13
N GLU A 300 4.63 -1.82 -4.96
CA GLU A 300 5.09 -2.64 -3.86
C GLU A 300 4.00 -3.57 -3.36
N ASN A 301 4.40 -4.77 -2.99
CA ASN A 301 3.50 -5.84 -2.54
C ASN A 301 2.44 -6.27 -3.57
N CYS A 302 2.50 -5.82 -4.82
CA CYS A 302 1.57 -6.25 -5.86
C CYS A 302 1.97 -7.61 -6.47
N TYR A 303 1.01 -8.29 -7.08
CA TYR A 303 1.19 -9.60 -7.71
C TYR A 303 0.57 -9.61 -9.10
N ILE A 304 1.32 -10.01 -10.12
CA ILE A 304 0.84 -10.12 -11.51
C ILE A 304 1.23 -11.49 -12.06
N ILE A 305 0.26 -12.40 -12.13
CA ILE A 305 0.46 -13.83 -12.39
C ILE A 305 -0.35 -14.25 -13.62
N ASN A 306 0.30 -14.89 -14.59
CA ASN A 306 -0.35 -15.42 -15.80
C ASN A 306 -1.21 -14.37 -16.52
N SER A 307 -0.75 -13.12 -16.56
CA SER A 307 -1.58 -11.98 -16.96
C SER A 307 -0.92 -11.12 -18.05
N HIS A 308 -1.74 -10.47 -18.87
CA HIS A 308 -1.29 -9.58 -19.93
C HIS A 308 -1.79 -8.16 -19.69
N LEU A 309 -0.87 -7.22 -19.46
CA LEU A 309 -1.15 -5.81 -19.29
C LEU A 309 -0.70 -5.09 -20.57
N GLN A 310 -1.64 -4.56 -21.35
CA GLN A 310 -1.33 -3.99 -22.67
C GLN A 310 -0.42 -2.75 -22.63
N GLY A 311 -0.48 -1.94 -21.58
CA GLY A 311 0.37 -0.75 -21.42
C GLY A 311 -0.28 0.35 -20.59
N ASN A 312 0.55 1.18 -19.96
CA ASN A 312 0.14 2.25 -19.03
C ASN A 312 -0.81 1.78 -17.92
N ASN A 313 -0.76 0.49 -17.59
CA ASN A 313 -1.54 -0.07 -16.50
C ASN A 313 -0.88 0.28 -15.17
N VAL A 314 -1.68 0.67 -14.18
CA VAL A 314 -1.19 0.91 -12.82
C VAL A 314 -1.75 -0.17 -11.92
N THR A 315 -0.86 -0.95 -11.31
CA THR A 315 -1.21 -1.95 -10.29
C THR A 315 -0.77 -1.43 -8.94
N ALA A 316 -1.71 -0.86 -8.19
CA ALA A 316 -1.42 -0.17 -6.94
C ALA A 316 -0.94 -1.12 -5.83
N HIS A 317 -0.44 -0.55 -4.73
CA HIS A 317 0.14 -1.30 -3.62
C HIS A 317 -0.78 -2.44 -3.14
N GLY A 318 -0.20 -3.64 -3.00
CA GLY A 318 -0.89 -4.83 -2.52
C GLY A 318 -1.91 -5.46 -3.48
N ALA A 319 -2.18 -4.85 -4.63
CA ALA A 319 -3.12 -5.37 -5.62
C ALA A 319 -2.62 -6.65 -6.29
N LYS A 320 -3.55 -7.53 -6.68
CA LYS A 320 -3.25 -8.88 -7.16
C LYS A 320 -4.05 -9.12 -8.44
N ILE A 321 -3.35 -9.47 -9.52
CA ILE A 321 -3.91 -9.75 -10.85
C ILE A 321 -3.48 -11.16 -11.25
N ILE A 322 -4.44 -12.06 -11.42
CA ILE A 322 -4.21 -13.48 -11.68
C ILE A 322 -5.10 -13.94 -12.83
N GLU A 323 -4.50 -14.56 -13.85
CA GLU A 323 -5.22 -15.11 -15.01
C GLU A 323 -6.10 -14.06 -15.72
N ALA A 324 -5.53 -12.89 -15.98
CA ALA A 324 -6.28 -11.75 -16.51
C ALA A 324 -5.63 -11.03 -17.69
N ASP A 325 -6.47 -10.46 -18.55
CA ASP A 325 -6.10 -9.64 -19.70
C ASP A 325 -6.61 -8.22 -19.51
N MET A 326 -5.69 -7.26 -19.43
CA MET A 326 -5.97 -5.85 -19.17
C MET A 326 -5.72 -5.05 -20.44
N GLY A 327 -6.72 -4.25 -20.85
CA GLY A 327 -6.55 -3.21 -21.85
C GLY A 327 -5.57 -2.11 -21.41
N THR A 328 -5.31 -1.12 -22.25
CA THR A 328 -4.43 0.01 -21.89
C THR A 328 -5.04 0.91 -20.81
N ASN A 329 -4.21 1.59 -20.03
CA ASN A 329 -4.62 2.59 -19.02
C ASN A 329 -5.59 2.06 -17.95
N VAL A 330 -5.62 0.75 -17.69
CA VAL A 330 -6.43 0.20 -16.59
C VAL A 330 -5.73 0.50 -15.26
N PHE A 331 -6.47 1.07 -14.32
CA PHE A 331 -6.03 1.25 -12.93
C PHE A 331 -6.62 0.16 -12.05
N VAL A 332 -5.76 -0.49 -11.27
CA VAL A 332 -6.15 -1.46 -10.24
C VAL A 332 -5.75 -0.92 -8.88
N GLY A 333 -6.75 -0.51 -8.09
CA GLY A 333 -6.55 0.14 -6.79
C GLY A 333 -6.02 -0.79 -5.69
N PHE A 334 -5.61 -0.16 -4.58
CA PHE A 334 -4.96 -0.79 -3.43
C PHE A 334 -5.61 -2.11 -3.01
N ASN A 335 -4.79 -3.10 -2.66
CA ASN A 335 -5.22 -4.40 -2.11
C ASN A 335 -6.28 -5.17 -2.92
N SER A 336 -6.61 -4.75 -4.14
CA SER A 336 -7.60 -5.43 -4.98
C SER A 336 -7.17 -6.87 -5.29
N PHE A 337 -8.13 -7.78 -5.43
CA PHE A 337 -7.89 -9.18 -5.75
C PHE A 337 -8.67 -9.59 -6.98
N LEU A 338 -7.98 -9.63 -8.12
CA LEU A 338 -8.54 -9.92 -9.44
C LEU A 338 -8.06 -11.30 -9.89
N ARG A 339 -8.92 -12.30 -9.77
CA ARG A 339 -8.60 -13.71 -10.00
C ARG A 339 -9.55 -14.35 -11.01
N GLY A 340 -9.07 -14.54 -12.23
CA GLY A 340 -9.62 -15.48 -13.20
C GLY A 340 -9.19 -16.93 -12.92
N ARG A 341 -9.36 -17.82 -13.89
CA ARG A 341 -8.79 -19.17 -13.90
C ARG A 341 -8.11 -19.44 -15.25
N PRO A 342 -7.19 -20.42 -15.36
CA PRO A 342 -6.48 -20.71 -16.61
C PRO A 342 -7.42 -20.95 -17.80
N ASP A 343 -8.56 -21.58 -17.56
CA ASP A 343 -9.62 -21.91 -18.53
C ASP A 343 -10.79 -20.90 -18.55
N ALA A 344 -10.76 -19.92 -17.65
CA ALA A 344 -11.82 -18.93 -17.46
C ALA A 344 -11.21 -17.58 -17.03
N ARG A 345 -10.52 -16.95 -17.98
CA ARG A 345 -9.77 -15.71 -17.75
C ARG A 345 -10.69 -14.51 -17.49
N LEU A 346 -10.18 -13.56 -16.72
CA LEU A 346 -10.81 -12.25 -16.51
C LEU A 346 -10.30 -11.27 -17.57
N SER A 347 -11.18 -10.54 -18.24
CA SER A 347 -10.80 -9.44 -19.13
C SER A 347 -11.27 -8.11 -18.56
N ILE A 348 -10.41 -7.08 -18.57
CA ILE A 348 -10.79 -5.71 -18.21
C ILE A 348 -10.47 -4.79 -19.37
N GLY A 349 -11.51 -4.16 -19.92
CA GLY A 349 -11.39 -3.23 -21.03
C GLY A 349 -10.56 -2.00 -20.68
N LYS A 350 -9.97 -1.38 -21.69
CA LYS A 350 -9.14 -0.18 -21.57
C LYS A 350 -9.83 0.94 -20.79
N ASP A 351 -9.03 1.81 -20.19
CA ASP A 351 -9.47 3.03 -19.49
C ASP A 351 -10.46 2.75 -18.33
N SER A 352 -10.48 1.52 -17.82
CA SER A 352 -11.30 1.12 -16.68
C SER A 352 -10.59 1.37 -15.36
N ILE A 353 -11.39 1.63 -14.33
CA ILE A 353 -10.94 1.92 -12.97
C ILE A 353 -11.52 0.84 -12.06
N VAL A 354 -10.65 -0.02 -11.55
CA VAL A 354 -10.97 -0.94 -10.47
C VAL A 354 -10.68 -0.22 -9.16
N MET A 355 -11.74 0.08 -8.41
CA MET A 355 -11.67 0.79 -7.13
C MET A 355 -10.76 0.05 -6.14
N PRO A 356 -10.15 0.77 -5.17
CA PRO A 356 -9.44 0.14 -4.07
C PRO A 356 -10.27 -0.94 -3.39
N HIS A 357 -9.59 -2.00 -2.97
CA HIS A 357 -10.17 -3.12 -2.22
C HIS A 357 -11.27 -3.86 -2.98
N THR A 358 -11.24 -3.88 -4.31
CA THR A 358 -12.20 -4.66 -5.12
C THR A 358 -11.80 -6.13 -5.18
N ILE A 359 -12.77 -7.03 -5.05
CA ILE A 359 -12.56 -8.48 -5.17
C ILE A 359 -13.31 -8.98 -6.42
N ILE A 360 -12.57 -9.36 -7.46
CA ILE A 360 -13.11 -10.10 -8.59
C ILE A 360 -12.57 -11.52 -8.53
N ASP A 361 -13.41 -12.50 -8.19
CA ASP A 361 -13.01 -13.91 -8.09
C ASP A 361 -13.94 -14.82 -8.88
N VAL A 362 -13.61 -15.01 -10.16
CA VAL A 362 -14.50 -15.65 -11.12
C VAL A 362 -14.06 -17.07 -11.42
N ARG A 363 -15.03 -17.98 -11.55
CA ARG A 363 -14.81 -19.37 -12.01
C ARG A 363 -15.21 -19.60 -13.46
N ARG A 364 -15.84 -18.60 -14.09
CA ARG A 364 -16.21 -18.56 -15.51
C ARG A 364 -15.64 -17.28 -16.10
N SER A 365 -15.34 -17.27 -17.40
CA SER A 365 -14.83 -16.07 -18.05
C SER A 365 -15.76 -14.89 -17.81
N LEU A 366 -15.18 -13.75 -17.47
CA LEU A 366 -15.90 -12.52 -17.20
C LEU A 366 -15.18 -11.37 -17.90
N SER A 367 -15.93 -10.47 -18.53
CA SER A 367 -15.37 -9.32 -19.22
C SER A 367 -15.98 -8.03 -18.66
N VAL A 368 -15.12 -7.18 -18.09
CA VAL A 368 -15.46 -5.80 -17.73
C VAL A 368 -15.32 -4.95 -19.01
N PRO A 369 -16.37 -4.26 -19.46
CA PRO A 369 -16.27 -3.42 -20.66
C PRO A 369 -15.31 -2.24 -20.45
N ALA A 370 -14.85 -1.63 -21.54
CA ALA A 370 -13.96 -0.47 -21.48
C ALA A 370 -14.63 0.73 -20.77
N GLY A 371 -13.81 1.59 -20.15
CA GLY A 371 -14.27 2.81 -19.49
C GLY A 371 -15.27 2.54 -18.36
N HIS A 372 -15.07 1.49 -17.58
CA HIS A 372 -15.93 1.14 -16.45
C HIS A 372 -15.27 1.38 -15.10
N LEU A 373 -16.07 1.85 -14.15
CA LEU A 373 -15.78 1.79 -12.72
C LEU A 373 -16.28 0.44 -12.18
N VAL A 374 -15.43 -0.27 -11.43
CA VAL A 374 -15.77 -1.54 -10.77
C VAL A 374 -15.39 -1.46 -9.30
N TRP A 375 -16.24 -1.98 -8.42
CA TRP A 375 -16.01 -2.00 -6.96
C TRP A 375 -16.52 -3.30 -6.33
N GLY A 376 -16.30 -3.48 -5.03
CA GLY A 376 -16.95 -4.52 -4.23
C GLY A 376 -16.61 -5.95 -4.62
N LEU A 377 -17.54 -6.88 -4.36
CA LEU A 377 -17.40 -8.30 -4.65
C LEU A 377 -18.04 -8.68 -6.00
N VAL A 378 -17.27 -9.32 -6.87
CA VAL A 378 -17.70 -9.80 -8.19
C VAL A 378 -17.21 -11.23 -8.45
N ARG A 379 -18.12 -12.19 -8.46
CA ARG A 379 -17.84 -13.62 -8.72
C ARG A 379 -18.44 -14.12 -10.03
N ASN A 380 -19.35 -13.33 -10.61
CA ASN A 380 -20.11 -13.67 -11.81
C ASN A 380 -20.64 -12.41 -12.52
N GLN A 381 -21.34 -12.59 -13.63
CA GLN A 381 -21.87 -11.51 -14.45
C GLN A 381 -22.95 -10.67 -13.75
N GLU A 382 -23.79 -11.29 -12.91
CA GLU A 382 -24.82 -10.59 -12.15
C GLU A 382 -24.20 -9.65 -11.12
N GLU A 383 -23.23 -10.15 -10.36
CA GLU A 383 -22.48 -9.35 -9.40
C GLU A 383 -21.65 -8.26 -10.09
N LEU A 384 -21.14 -8.51 -11.31
CA LEU A 384 -20.50 -7.45 -12.11
C LEU A 384 -21.53 -6.36 -12.46
N THR A 385 -22.72 -6.72 -12.93
CA THR A 385 -23.78 -5.76 -13.24
C THR A 385 -24.22 -4.98 -12.00
N ALA A 386 -24.18 -5.57 -10.82
CA ALA A 386 -24.50 -4.93 -9.55
C ALA A 386 -23.38 -4.03 -9.01
N ASN A 387 -22.11 -4.33 -9.30
CA ASN A 387 -20.95 -3.61 -8.76
C ASN A 387 -20.06 -2.98 -9.85
N SER A 388 -20.67 -2.55 -10.95
CA SER A 388 -20.00 -1.75 -11.97
C SER A 388 -20.94 -0.76 -12.65
N MET A 389 -20.34 0.28 -13.23
CA MET A 389 -21.00 1.29 -14.05
C MET A 389 -19.99 1.89 -15.02
N SER A 390 -20.42 2.28 -16.22
CA SER A 390 -19.52 3.03 -17.10
C SER A 390 -19.17 4.39 -16.46
N LEU A 391 -17.94 4.85 -16.66
CA LEU A 391 -17.48 6.15 -16.18
C LEU A 391 -18.35 7.29 -16.73
N SER A 392 -18.82 7.15 -17.98
CA SER A 392 -19.70 8.12 -18.63
C SER A 392 -21.08 8.24 -17.95
N GLU A 393 -21.67 7.14 -17.48
CA GLU A 393 -22.93 7.18 -16.75
C GLU A 393 -22.71 7.62 -15.31
N PHE A 394 -21.63 7.19 -14.66
CA PHE A 394 -21.31 7.61 -13.30
C PHE A 394 -21.10 9.13 -13.22
N ALA A 395 -20.42 9.72 -14.22
CA ALA A 395 -20.20 11.17 -14.31
C ALA A 395 -21.48 12.00 -14.37
N LYS A 396 -22.62 11.40 -14.76
CA LYS A 396 -23.91 12.08 -14.84
C LYS A 396 -24.61 12.20 -13.48
N ILE A 397 -24.17 11.47 -12.46
CA ILE A 397 -24.75 11.56 -11.11
C ILE A 397 -24.50 12.95 -10.52
N LYS A 398 -25.56 13.60 -10.02
CA LYS A 398 -25.52 14.97 -9.46
C LYS A 398 -25.85 15.06 -7.98
N SER A 399 -26.36 13.98 -7.40
CA SER A 399 -26.78 13.96 -6.00
C SER A 399 -26.61 12.54 -5.45
N ARG A 400 -27.68 11.91 -4.95
CA ARG A 400 -27.62 10.61 -4.32
C ARG A 400 -27.88 9.50 -5.33
N PHE A 401 -27.07 8.46 -5.27
CA PHE A 401 -27.20 7.25 -6.05
C PHE A 401 -26.90 6.03 -5.18
N CYS A 402 -27.72 4.98 -5.30
CA CYS A 402 -27.51 3.73 -4.60
C CYS A 402 -27.48 2.58 -5.60
N LYS A 403 -26.54 1.65 -5.43
CA LYS A 403 -26.47 0.43 -6.24
C LYS A 403 -25.92 -0.72 -5.40
N GLY A 404 -26.80 -1.67 -5.05
CA GLY A 404 -26.47 -2.71 -4.08
C GLY A 404 -26.06 -2.11 -2.74
N SER A 405 -24.92 -2.55 -2.20
CA SER A 405 -24.34 -2.03 -0.94
C SER A 405 -23.52 -0.74 -1.11
N MET A 406 -23.52 -0.15 -2.32
CA MET A 406 -22.83 1.11 -2.58
C MET A 406 -23.81 2.29 -2.48
N LEU A 407 -23.40 3.30 -1.72
CA LEU A 407 -24.01 4.62 -1.63
C LEU A 407 -23.03 5.64 -2.20
N PHE A 408 -23.52 6.49 -3.08
CA PHE A 408 -22.81 7.65 -3.59
C PHE A 408 -23.64 8.91 -3.38
N GLU A 409 -23.00 9.99 -2.98
CA GLU A 409 -23.59 11.32 -2.82
C GLU A 409 -22.66 12.38 -3.44
N GLY A 410 -23.22 13.33 -4.18
CA GLY A 410 -22.49 14.48 -4.73
C GLY A 410 -22.23 14.40 -6.24
N SER A 411 -21.11 14.97 -6.68
CA SER A 411 -20.77 15.11 -8.10
C SER A 411 -20.04 13.88 -8.63
N GLY A 412 -20.74 13.05 -9.40
CA GLY A 412 -20.13 11.90 -10.08
C GLY A 412 -19.06 12.33 -11.09
N ASN A 413 -19.22 13.50 -11.71
CA ASN A 413 -18.22 14.05 -12.63
C ASN A 413 -16.91 14.36 -11.90
N SER A 414 -16.99 15.08 -10.77
CA SER A 414 -15.81 15.41 -9.96
C SER A 414 -15.11 14.15 -9.47
N PHE A 415 -15.87 13.14 -9.05
CA PHE A 415 -15.33 11.85 -8.63
C PHE A 415 -14.53 11.16 -9.75
N VAL A 416 -15.13 11.02 -10.95
CA VAL A 416 -14.46 10.38 -12.10
C VAL A 416 -13.22 11.16 -12.52
N THR A 417 -13.31 12.49 -12.61
CA THR A 417 -12.18 13.36 -12.95
C THR A 417 -11.03 13.21 -11.94
N ALA A 418 -11.32 13.22 -10.64
CA ALA A 418 -10.30 13.09 -9.60
C ALA A 418 -9.51 11.78 -9.71
N PHE A 419 -10.18 10.65 -9.99
CA PHE A 419 -9.48 9.39 -10.23
C PHE A 419 -8.66 9.40 -11.53
N GLN A 420 -9.22 9.92 -12.63
CA GLN A 420 -8.50 10.00 -13.91
C GLN A 420 -7.23 10.84 -13.82
N GLU A 421 -7.32 12.01 -13.16
CA GLU A 421 -6.17 12.89 -12.92
C GLU A 421 -5.13 12.21 -12.04
N ARG A 422 -5.54 11.54 -10.96
CA ARG A 422 -4.63 10.78 -10.09
C ARG A 422 -3.90 9.68 -10.86
N ILE A 423 -4.59 8.92 -11.68
CA ILE A 423 -3.98 7.85 -12.49
C ILE A 423 -2.96 8.44 -13.48
N HIS A 424 -3.31 9.55 -14.12
CA HIS A 424 -2.39 10.24 -15.03
C HIS A 424 -1.14 10.73 -14.31
N HIS A 425 -1.31 11.34 -13.14
CA HIS A 425 -0.20 11.81 -12.31
C HIS A 425 0.73 10.67 -11.88
N ILE A 426 0.17 9.52 -11.47
CA ILE A 426 0.97 8.33 -11.13
C ILE A 426 1.80 7.86 -12.33
N LEU A 427 1.21 7.80 -13.53
CA LEU A 427 1.94 7.40 -14.74
C LEU A 427 3.05 8.39 -15.10
N GLU A 428 2.79 9.69 -14.95
CA GLU A 428 3.79 10.73 -15.17
C GLU A 428 4.94 10.65 -14.17
N ALA A 429 4.64 10.62 -12.87
CA ALA A 429 5.63 10.50 -11.80
C ALA A 429 6.48 9.23 -11.93
N ASN A 430 5.89 8.13 -12.41
CA ASN A 430 6.60 6.88 -12.67
C ASN A 430 7.46 6.91 -13.94
N GLY A 431 7.29 7.91 -14.82
CA GLY A 431 8.05 8.01 -16.05
C GLY A 431 7.52 7.07 -17.15
N ALA A 432 6.24 6.72 -17.11
CA ALA A 432 5.59 5.90 -18.13
C ALA A 432 5.69 6.54 -19.53
N PHE A 433 5.70 7.88 -19.58
CA PHE A 433 5.75 8.69 -20.79
C PHE A 433 7.17 9.12 -21.20
N TYR A 434 8.22 8.56 -20.61
CA TYR A 434 9.60 8.87 -20.95
C TYR A 434 9.90 8.61 -22.44
N ASP A 435 10.49 9.59 -23.11
CA ASP A 435 10.76 9.57 -24.56
C ASP A 435 12.26 9.41 -24.90
N GLY A 436 13.10 9.15 -23.88
CA GLY A 436 14.57 9.13 -24.02
C GLY A 436 15.25 10.43 -23.64
N LYS A 437 14.52 11.55 -23.53
CA LYS A 437 15.07 12.88 -23.20
C LYS A 437 14.32 13.58 -22.08
N SER A 438 12.99 13.58 -22.15
CA SER A 438 12.07 14.30 -21.28
C SER A 438 11.15 13.34 -20.53
N LYS A 439 10.41 13.84 -19.52
CA LYS A 439 9.43 13.05 -18.73
C LYS A 439 10.05 11.88 -17.98
N ARG A 440 11.24 12.10 -17.40
CA ARG A 440 11.88 11.13 -16.50
C ARG A 440 11.10 11.06 -15.19
N GLY A 441 10.77 9.85 -14.77
CA GLY A 441 10.16 9.58 -13.48
C GLY A 441 10.90 8.47 -12.72
N HIS A 442 10.20 7.83 -11.78
CA HIS A 442 10.77 6.79 -10.92
C HIS A 442 11.39 5.63 -11.71
N ALA A 443 10.81 5.20 -12.84
CA ALA A 443 11.37 4.15 -13.69
C ALA A 443 12.78 4.48 -14.22
N GLN A 444 13.15 5.76 -14.32
CA GLN A 444 14.47 6.18 -14.80
C GLN A 444 15.38 6.73 -13.68
N ARG A 445 14.86 6.91 -12.45
CA ARG A 445 15.62 7.39 -11.28
C ARG A 445 15.98 6.23 -10.33
N ASN A 446 15.11 5.24 -10.19
CA ASN A 446 15.25 4.18 -9.19
C ASN A 446 16.13 3.00 -9.67
N GLN A 447 16.80 3.12 -10.82
CA GLN A 447 17.65 2.05 -11.37
C GLN A 447 18.92 1.79 -10.52
N ASN A 448 19.33 2.74 -9.67
CA ASN A 448 20.62 2.71 -8.96
C ASN A 448 20.45 2.85 -7.43
N ILE A 449 19.65 1.97 -6.80
CA ILE A 449 19.52 1.92 -5.34
C ILE A 449 20.37 0.77 -4.79
N SER A 450 21.24 1.06 -3.82
CA SER A 450 22.00 0.06 -3.06
C SER A 450 21.38 -0.15 -1.70
N PHE A 451 21.37 -1.38 -1.19
CA PHE A 451 20.80 -1.69 0.12
C PHE A 451 21.84 -2.26 1.09
N ASN A 452 21.89 -1.66 2.27
CA ASN A 452 22.79 -2.02 3.35
C ASN A 452 22.02 -2.67 4.50
N THR A 453 22.68 -3.55 5.25
CA THR A 453 22.08 -4.29 6.38
C THR A 453 22.36 -3.63 7.72
N ILE A 454 21.41 -3.72 8.64
CA ILE A 454 21.54 -3.33 10.05
C ILE A 454 21.13 -4.52 10.93
N GLN A 455 21.90 -4.78 11.98
CA GLN A 455 21.70 -5.94 12.86
C GLN A 455 21.23 -5.53 14.27
N PRO A 456 20.39 -6.35 14.93
CA PRO A 456 20.00 -6.15 16.32
C PRO A 456 21.10 -6.62 17.29
N TYR A 457 20.94 -6.31 18.59
CA TYR A 457 21.67 -6.97 19.66
C TYR A 457 21.37 -8.49 19.64
N PRO A 458 22.39 -9.37 19.66
CA PRO A 458 22.20 -10.80 19.47
C PRO A 458 21.76 -11.56 20.72
N GLU A 459 21.99 -11.02 21.92
CA GLU A 459 21.69 -11.70 23.20
C GLU A 459 21.47 -10.70 24.36
N GLY A 460 21.06 -11.24 25.51
CA GLY A 460 20.90 -10.49 26.77
C GLY A 460 19.58 -9.71 26.89
N ASP A 461 19.56 -8.73 27.79
CA ASP A 461 18.35 -7.93 28.08
C ASP A 461 17.85 -7.17 26.85
N LYS A 462 18.78 -6.71 26.01
CA LYS A 462 18.51 -5.96 24.77
C LYS A 462 18.36 -6.83 23.52
N GLU A 463 18.43 -8.16 23.61
CA GLU A 463 18.27 -9.07 22.47
C GLU A 463 17.06 -8.69 21.60
N GLY A 464 17.29 -8.57 20.29
CA GLY A 464 16.32 -8.11 19.30
C GLY A 464 16.20 -6.59 19.15
N MET A 465 16.56 -5.81 20.17
CA MET A 465 16.60 -4.35 20.04
C MET A 465 17.74 -3.92 19.13
N TYR A 466 17.55 -2.80 18.44
CA TYR A 466 18.61 -2.15 17.68
C TYR A 466 19.27 -1.07 18.57
N PRO A 467 20.60 -0.90 18.50
CA PRO A 467 21.25 0.22 19.17
C PRO A 467 20.72 1.55 18.61
N THR A 468 20.99 2.65 19.32
CA THR A 468 20.77 3.98 18.75
C THR A 468 21.68 4.15 17.54
N ILE A 469 21.09 4.39 16.37
CA ILE A 469 21.79 4.51 15.09
C ILE A 469 21.39 5.83 14.44
N ILE A 470 22.38 6.54 13.92
CA ILE A 470 22.21 7.74 13.10
C ILE A 470 23.02 7.53 11.82
N ILE A 471 22.36 7.61 10.67
CA ILE A 471 22.99 7.47 9.35
C ILE A 471 22.62 8.70 8.53
N GLN A 472 23.64 9.46 8.12
CA GLN A 472 23.53 10.74 7.41
C GLN A 472 24.61 10.79 6.32
N PRO A 473 24.53 11.75 5.36
CA PRO A 473 25.47 11.85 4.25
C PRO A 473 26.91 12.14 4.66
#